data_AF-A0A9E6CD38-F1
#
_entry.id   AF-A0A9E6CD38-F1
#
_cell.length_a   1.000
_cell.length_b   1.000
_cell.length_c   1.000
_cell.angle_alpha   90.00
_cell.angle_beta   90.00
_cell.angle_gamma   90.00
#
_symmetry.space_group_name_H-M   'P 1'
#
loop_
_entity.id
_entity.type
_entity.pdbx_description
1 polymer ?
#
loop_
_entity_poly.entity_id
_entity_poly.type
_entity_poly.pdbx_seq_one_letter_code
_entity_poly.pdbx_strand_id
1 'polypeptide(L)'
;MFKRLSVIAAVFFLLTAFINPVFAGKLYDEKIAIDDALQNYGGYYKPFSREVPGQDQSLHYITDTSLSKVPDANGYGCGFLTYGQPHGEQKDGQYRYIGYTFYGEDYTNMDFPPDRYANGADFASQNWVSYPWDDPAVKASNPNIKKFDPVGLPGDGDSDIGYRYILQYSILFTDYPSNNGYKVDLSSNPSFWDNIHLYVHVLSPATTYSWGIGRMWHYDTNGNLWYVTVPIAPGILIPPPGNLKAVSIDLGVPQGQKAEPGKEYTATVVFENESDQAYPATPVAVLHGEYQATLYDETGQVLPKKVISGREVHVANFGKKGEPSARRTFTCKWHPFAQAKDGLIGIVNRDEIGKAHLETTYEDNIISKETVVDFKDLSVQILEYTKEAYAGNPVTVKAKVFNSTGKMTVTKLVWKVNGSVVKEIPNFDIISEYETAVTFDMPGSAAEVTVEVNPDRDAPPNEANWDNNTDSCSVKLLKEKSPDEDSQLKVSIDAPAYVDYWKNFTFRVTVSAYVPPPPPLSDFEPPAVSVTTNTSGGKLTWLYNYVDGSMENHSFEERFNDSFTAYGGRWTTETYTYTQRGCGIKGQEHDIIIEATAKMEGRTARDVKKVRVAAVPINPIELQLTQ
;
A
#
# COMPACT_ATOMS: atom_id res chain seq x y z
N MET A 1 46.25 9.18 36.74
CA MET A 1 46.20 7.70 36.80
C MET A 1 45.12 7.24 37.79
N PHE A 2 43.90 7.78 37.66
CA PHE A 2 42.72 7.38 38.44
C PHE A 2 41.48 7.60 37.54
N LYS A 3 40.91 6.52 37.02
CA LYS A 3 39.57 6.45 36.41
C LYS A 3 38.97 5.12 36.90
N ARG A 4 38.29 5.15 38.04
CA ARG A 4 36.82 5.14 38.18
C ARG A 4 36.20 3.91 37.52
N LEU A 5 36.16 2.84 38.31
CA LEU A 5 35.08 1.84 38.31
C LEU A 5 33.74 2.52 38.68
N SER A 6 32.63 1.81 38.40
CA SER A 6 31.20 2.13 38.60
C SER A 6 30.57 2.68 37.32
N VAL A 7 29.57 2.05 36.68
CA VAL A 7 28.26 1.66 37.22
C VAL A 7 27.67 0.49 36.41
N ILE A 8 27.55 -0.70 37.03
CA ILE A 8 26.61 -1.77 36.65
C ILE A 8 25.82 -2.02 37.94
N ALA A 9 24.74 -1.29 38.18
CA ALA A 9 24.06 -1.32 39.48
C ALA A 9 22.54 -1.11 39.46
N ALA A 10 21.87 -1.24 38.30
CA ALA A 10 20.43 -0.99 38.21
C ALA A 10 19.55 -2.19 37.78
N VAL A 11 20.13 -3.36 37.49
CA VAL A 11 19.36 -4.60 37.26
C VAL A 11 19.42 -5.54 38.49
N PHE A 12 20.20 -5.19 39.52
CA PHE A 12 20.44 -6.06 40.67
C PHE A 12 19.53 -5.82 41.89
N PHE A 13 18.59 -4.87 41.85
CA PHE A 13 17.77 -4.56 43.04
C PHE A 13 16.64 -5.56 43.32
N LEU A 14 16.39 -6.53 42.44
CA LEU A 14 15.51 -7.67 42.72
C LEU A 14 16.24 -8.90 43.30
N LEU A 15 17.59 -8.92 43.30
CA LEU A 15 18.37 -10.06 43.79
C LEU A 15 19.06 -9.83 45.15
N THR A 16 19.16 -8.60 45.64
CA THR A 16 19.85 -8.31 46.92
C THR A 16 18.93 -8.28 48.16
N ALA A 17 17.64 -8.61 48.05
CA ALA A 17 16.72 -8.63 49.20
C ALA A 17 16.69 -9.97 49.98
N PHE A 18 17.36 -11.03 49.52
CA PHE A 18 16.99 -12.40 49.92
C PHE A 18 18.06 -13.18 50.72
N ILE A 19 18.54 -12.60 51.82
CA ILE A 19 19.28 -13.35 52.86
C ILE A 19 18.74 -13.07 54.27
N ASN A 20 17.43 -12.86 54.41
CA ASN A 20 16.80 -12.86 55.73
C ASN A 20 15.47 -13.62 55.70
N PRO A 21 15.27 -14.67 56.54
CA PRO A 21 13.99 -15.38 56.66
C PRO A 21 12.84 -14.51 57.24
N VAL A 22 13.05 -13.20 57.38
CA VAL A 22 12.10 -12.22 57.94
C VAL A 22 11.13 -11.67 56.88
N PHE A 23 11.35 -11.93 55.58
CA PHE A 23 10.49 -11.44 54.49
C PHE A 23 9.99 -12.56 53.56
N ALA A 24 9.44 -13.64 54.13
CA ALA A 24 8.54 -14.48 53.33
C ALA A 24 7.29 -13.64 53.03
N GLY A 25 6.98 -13.43 51.74
CA GLY A 25 5.77 -12.71 51.35
C GLY A 25 4.52 -13.36 51.94
N LYS A 26 3.51 -12.55 52.27
CA LYS A 26 2.20 -13.07 52.65
C LYS A 26 1.56 -13.76 51.44
N LEU A 27 1.12 -14.99 51.53
CA LEU A 27 0.53 -15.66 50.37
C LEU A 27 -0.77 -14.97 49.92
N TYR A 28 -0.99 -14.92 48.60
CA TYR A 28 -2.31 -14.61 48.05
C TYR A 28 -3.34 -15.66 48.50
N ASP A 29 -4.57 -15.20 48.65
CA ASP A 29 -5.69 -16.06 49.02
C ASP A 29 -5.96 -17.11 47.94
N GLU A 30 -6.09 -18.37 48.36
CA GLU A 30 -6.32 -19.51 47.47
C GLU A 30 -7.56 -19.30 46.58
N LYS A 31 -8.65 -18.78 47.15
CA LYS A 31 -9.88 -18.57 46.40
C LYS A 31 -9.68 -17.51 45.32
N ILE A 32 -8.93 -16.44 45.58
CA ILE A 32 -8.58 -15.42 44.58
C ILE A 32 -7.81 -16.06 43.41
N ALA A 33 -6.80 -16.88 43.71
CA ALA A 33 -5.98 -17.50 42.67
C ALA A 33 -6.77 -18.50 41.82
N ILE A 34 -7.62 -19.33 42.44
CA ILE A 34 -8.46 -20.30 41.73
C ILE A 34 -9.55 -19.57 40.91
N ASP A 35 -10.22 -18.57 41.47
CA ASP A 35 -11.26 -17.82 40.74
C ASP A 35 -10.68 -17.10 39.50
N ASP A 36 -9.50 -16.48 39.63
CA ASP A 36 -8.78 -15.85 38.50
C ASP A 36 -8.46 -16.89 37.40
N ALA A 37 -7.95 -18.05 37.78
CA ALA A 37 -7.64 -19.12 36.84
C ALA A 37 -8.88 -19.62 36.09
N LEU A 38 -9.99 -19.86 36.79
CA LEU A 38 -11.23 -20.34 36.18
C LEU A 38 -11.87 -19.29 35.27
N GLN A 39 -11.79 -18.00 35.63
CA GLN A 39 -12.41 -16.91 34.89
C GLN A 39 -11.60 -16.49 33.66
N ASN A 40 -10.30 -16.24 33.85
CA ASN A 40 -9.45 -15.61 32.83
C ASN A 40 -8.66 -16.64 32.02
N TYR A 41 -8.46 -17.85 32.56
CA TYR A 41 -7.69 -18.92 31.94
C TYR A 41 -8.52 -20.20 31.77
N GLY A 42 -9.85 -20.04 31.69
CA GLY A 42 -10.81 -21.14 31.59
C GLY A 42 -10.68 -21.98 30.31
N GLY A 43 -9.85 -21.59 29.34
CA GLY A 43 -9.45 -22.44 28.21
C GLY A 43 -8.64 -23.66 28.64
N TYR A 44 -7.95 -23.58 29.79
CA TYR A 44 -7.16 -24.65 30.38
C TYR A 44 -7.66 -25.03 31.80
N TYR A 45 -7.71 -24.07 32.73
CA TYR A 45 -8.07 -24.37 34.12
C TYR A 45 -9.57 -24.64 34.25
N LYS A 46 -9.90 -25.80 34.83
CA LYS A 46 -11.26 -26.23 35.20
C LYS A 46 -11.30 -26.67 36.67
N PRO A 47 -12.49 -26.72 37.31
CA PRO A 47 -12.60 -27.17 38.70
C PRO A 47 -12.16 -28.63 38.92
N PHE A 48 -12.22 -29.46 37.88
CA PHE A 48 -11.77 -30.85 37.92
C PHE A 48 -11.24 -31.31 36.55
N SER A 49 -10.36 -32.32 36.54
CA SER A 49 -9.91 -33.00 35.32
C SER A 49 -10.11 -34.51 35.37
N ARG A 50 -10.71 -35.07 34.32
CA ARG A 50 -10.91 -36.53 34.18
C ARG A 50 -9.67 -37.28 33.71
N GLU A 51 -8.68 -36.56 33.19
CA GLU A 51 -7.41 -37.15 32.74
C GLU A 51 -6.48 -37.46 33.92
N VAL A 52 -6.77 -36.89 35.09
CA VAL A 52 -5.97 -37.06 36.30
C VAL A 52 -6.29 -38.40 36.96
N PRO A 53 -5.28 -39.24 37.22
CA PRO A 53 -5.49 -40.56 37.82
C PRO A 53 -5.83 -40.44 39.31
N GLY A 54 -6.71 -41.32 39.79
CA GLY A 54 -7.09 -41.40 41.21
C GLY A 54 -8.45 -40.79 41.54
N GLN A 55 -8.76 -40.71 42.84
CA GLN A 55 -10.06 -40.22 43.32
C GLN A 55 -10.13 -38.70 43.43
N ASP A 56 -9.00 -38.05 43.67
CA ASP A 56 -8.91 -36.60 43.73
C ASP A 56 -8.51 -36.03 42.37
N GLN A 57 -9.50 -35.47 41.69
CA GLN A 57 -9.38 -34.86 40.37
C GLN A 57 -9.53 -33.34 40.43
N SER A 58 -9.56 -32.76 41.64
CA SER A 58 -9.81 -31.35 41.86
C SER A 58 -8.58 -30.47 41.65
N LEU A 59 -8.82 -29.19 41.41
CA LEU A 59 -7.79 -28.15 41.29
C LEU A 59 -7.37 -27.65 42.68
N HIS A 60 -6.06 -27.63 42.94
CA HIS A 60 -5.44 -27.24 44.21
C HIS A 60 -4.46 -26.09 44.03
N TYR A 61 -4.35 -25.23 45.05
CA TYR A 61 -3.38 -24.14 45.10
C TYR A 61 -2.24 -24.47 46.10
N ILE A 62 -1.11 -24.90 45.56
CA ILE A 62 0.05 -25.37 46.33
C ILE A 62 0.98 -24.19 46.65
N THR A 63 1.26 -23.98 47.94
CA THR A 63 2.05 -22.81 48.41
C THR A 63 3.30 -23.17 49.19
N ASP A 64 3.53 -24.47 49.45
CA ASP A 64 4.72 -24.95 50.16
C ASP A 64 5.88 -25.18 49.18
N THR A 65 6.23 -24.13 48.43
CA THR A 65 7.37 -24.13 47.51
C THR A 65 8.28 -22.92 47.79
N SER A 66 9.52 -22.97 47.34
CA SER A 66 10.48 -21.88 47.48
C SER A 66 10.05 -20.62 46.73
N LEU A 67 9.48 -20.74 45.52
CA LEU A 67 8.98 -19.59 44.76
C LEU A 67 7.71 -18.98 45.33
N SER A 68 6.91 -19.73 46.08
CA SER A 68 5.77 -19.14 46.79
C SER A 68 6.16 -18.12 47.85
N LYS A 69 7.45 -18.06 48.22
CA LYS A 69 7.99 -17.09 49.16
C LYS A 69 8.50 -15.83 48.47
N VAL A 70 8.56 -15.79 47.13
CA VAL A 70 8.95 -14.61 46.36
C VAL A 70 7.79 -13.61 46.35
N PRO A 71 7.93 -12.44 46.98
CA PRO A 71 6.85 -11.46 47.05
C PRO A 71 6.78 -10.58 45.80
N ASP A 72 5.57 -10.13 45.48
CA ASP A 72 5.31 -8.99 44.61
C ASP A 72 5.75 -7.66 45.27
N ALA A 73 5.54 -6.53 44.58
CA ALA A 73 5.84 -5.21 45.11
C ALA A 73 5.06 -4.84 46.40
N ASN A 74 3.95 -5.52 46.68
CA ASN A 74 3.11 -5.32 47.86
C ASN A 74 3.42 -6.32 49.00
N GLY A 75 4.41 -7.19 48.82
CA GLY A 75 4.80 -8.18 49.82
C GLY A 75 4.02 -9.49 49.76
N TYR A 76 3.32 -9.81 48.66
CA TYR A 76 2.51 -11.01 48.51
C TYR A 76 3.14 -12.08 47.60
N GLY A 77 3.12 -13.36 48.03
CA GLY A 77 3.64 -14.50 47.27
C GLY A 77 2.56 -15.30 46.54
N CYS A 78 2.92 -16.00 45.46
CA CYS A 78 2.01 -16.80 44.61
C CYS A 78 2.27 -18.30 44.72
N GLY A 79 1.22 -19.12 44.73
CA GLY A 79 1.27 -20.58 44.69
C GLY A 79 1.24 -21.16 43.27
N PHE A 80 1.16 -22.48 43.19
CA PHE A 80 1.07 -23.26 41.95
C PHE A 80 -0.31 -23.91 41.86
N LEU A 81 -0.95 -23.84 40.69
CA LEU A 81 -2.21 -24.52 40.44
C LEU A 81 -1.96 -25.89 39.83
N THR A 82 -2.39 -26.95 40.53
CA THR A 82 -2.15 -28.35 40.13
C THR A 82 -3.40 -29.19 40.37
N TYR A 83 -3.48 -30.36 39.73
CA TYR A 83 -4.58 -31.30 39.94
C TYR A 83 -4.15 -32.54 40.73
N GLY A 84 -5.04 -33.05 41.58
CA GLY A 84 -4.80 -34.28 42.33
C GLY A 84 -3.65 -34.17 43.36
N GLN A 85 -3.13 -35.32 43.79
CA GLN A 85 -2.19 -35.41 44.90
C GLN A 85 -0.71 -35.48 44.44
N PRO A 86 0.24 -34.98 45.25
CA PRO A 86 1.67 -35.18 45.03
C PRO A 86 2.04 -36.67 44.93
N HIS A 87 2.98 -37.01 44.05
CA HIS A 87 3.33 -38.41 43.76
C HIS A 87 4.75 -38.54 43.16
N GLY A 88 5.15 -39.78 42.89
CA GLY A 88 6.47 -40.12 42.34
C GLY A 88 7.52 -40.36 43.42
N GLU A 89 8.79 -40.22 43.03
CA GLU A 89 9.92 -40.36 43.95
C GLU A 89 9.88 -39.28 45.04
N GLN A 90 10.24 -39.64 46.27
CA GLN A 90 10.35 -38.69 47.37
C GLN A 90 11.82 -38.54 47.80
N LYS A 91 12.32 -37.30 47.85
CA LYS A 91 13.64 -36.93 48.38
C LYS A 91 13.49 -35.71 49.28
N ASP A 92 14.19 -35.71 50.42
CA ASP A 92 14.20 -34.59 51.37
C ASP A 92 12.80 -34.10 51.78
N GLY A 93 11.85 -35.04 51.91
CA GLY A 93 10.46 -34.76 52.28
C GLY A 93 9.58 -34.28 51.12
N GLN A 94 10.13 -34.06 49.94
CA GLN A 94 9.40 -33.56 48.78
C GLN A 94 9.20 -34.63 47.70
N TYR A 95 8.00 -34.64 47.11
CA TYR A 95 7.71 -35.45 45.94
C TYR A 95 8.31 -34.82 44.68
N ARG A 96 8.72 -35.65 43.72
CA ARG A 96 9.17 -35.22 42.40
C ARG A 96 8.08 -34.46 41.64
N TYR A 97 6.82 -34.79 41.89
CA TYR A 97 5.66 -34.15 41.28
C TYR A 97 4.71 -33.65 42.36
N ILE A 98 4.34 -32.37 42.28
CA ILE A 98 3.41 -31.73 43.24
C ILE A 98 1.93 -31.92 42.86
N GLY A 99 1.66 -32.60 41.74
CA GLY A 99 0.32 -32.92 41.25
C GLY A 99 0.39 -33.29 39.76
N TYR A 100 -0.71 -33.06 39.05
CA TYR A 100 -0.85 -33.29 37.62
C TYR A 100 -1.27 -32.01 36.89
N THR A 101 -1.01 -31.94 35.59
CA THR A 101 -1.59 -30.94 34.69
C THR A 101 -3.07 -31.25 34.43
N PHE A 102 -3.80 -30.32 33.80
CA PHE A 102 -5.17 -30.58 33.38
C PHE A 102 -5.28 -31.79 32.44
N TYR A 103 -4.25 -32.08 31.64
CA TYR A 103 -4.25 -33.22 30.71
C TYR A 103 -3.62 -34.50 31.31
N GLY A 104 -3.36 -34.52 32.62
CA GLY A 104 -2.84 -35.71 33.31
C GLY A 104 -1.34 -35.94 33.16
N GLU A 105 -0.58 -34.94 32.70
CA GLU A 105 0.89 -35.01 32.74
C GLU A 105 1.41 -34.73 34.16
N ASP A 106 2.57 -35.27 34.51
CA ASP A 106 3.17 -35.03 35.83
C ASP A 106 3.59 -33.56 36.00
N TYR A 107 3.07 -32.90 37.03
CA TYR A 107 3.41 -31.52 37.36
C TYR A 107 4.70 -31.48 38.18
N THR A 108 5.80 -31.11 37.54
CA THR A 108 7.13 -31.12 38.15
C THR A 108 7.22 -30.26 39.40
N ASN A 109 7.83 -30.80 40.46
CA ASN A 109 8.20 -30.02 41.62
C ASN A 109 9.54 -29.33 41.36
N MET A 110 9.55 -28.00 41.40
CA MET A 110 10.75 -27.21 41.15
C MET A 110 11.75 -27.19 42.32
N ASP A 111 11.30 -27.57 43.52
CA ASP A 111 12.14 -27.66 44.71
C ASP A 111 12.74 -29.06 44.87
N PHE A 112 12.30 -30.02 44.04
CA PHE A 112 12.87 -31.37 44.07
C PHE A 112 14.34 -31.33 43.63
N PRO A 113 15.27 -31.98 44.37
CA PRO A 113 16.69 -31.91 44.06
C PRO A 113 16.99 -32.34 42.62
N PRO A 114 17.82 -31.57 41.88
CA PRO A 114 18.12 -31.91 40.50
C PRO A 114 18.91 -33.23 40.44
N ASP A 115 18.55 -34.11 39.51
CA ASP A 115 19.27 -35.37 39.31
C ASP A 115 20.73 -35.12 38.87
N ARG A 116 21.01 -33.94 38.31
CA ARG A 116 22.35 -33.44 38.00
C ARG A 116 22.42 -31.92 38.13
N TYR A 117 23.46 -31.43 38.80
CA TYR A 117 23.72 -29.99 38.96
C TYR A 117 24.59 -29.44 37.81
N ALA A 118 24.25 -28.27 37.29
CA ALA A 118 24.92 -27.67 36.13
C ALA A 118 26.22 -26.91 36.47
N ASN A 119 26.55 -26.74 37.76
CA ASN A 119 27.82 -26.16 38.24
C ASN A 119 28.19 -24.80 37.61
N GLY A 120 27.21 -23.92 37.42
CA GLY A 120 27.39 -22.57 36.87
C GLY A 120 27.53 -22.52 35.35
N ALA A 121 27.20 -23.60 34.63
CA ALA A 121 27.14 -23.58 33.18
C ALA A 121 26.16 -22.51 32.67
N ASP A 122 26.49 -21.88 31.55
CA ASP A 122 25.60 -20.91 30.90
C ASP A 122 24.36 -21.65 30.37
N PHE A 123 23.17 -21.18 30.79
CA PHE A 123 21.89 -21.78 30.42
C PHE A 123 21.71 -21.83 28.91
N ALA A 124 22.04 -20.75 28.20
CA ALA A 124 21.81 -20.63 26.76
C ALA A 124 22.83 -21.39 25.88
N SER A 125 23.86 -22.00 26.51
CA SER A 125 24.90 -22.77 25.83
C SER A 125 24.61 -24.28 25.73
N GLN A 126 23.53 -24.76 26.36
CA GLN A 126 23.18 -26.18 26.32
C GLN A 126 22.66 -26.59 24.93
N ASN A 127 22.76 -27.88 24.62
CA ASN A 127 22.21 -28.47 23.41
C ASN A 127 20.70 -28.70 23.55
N TRP A 128 19.93 -27.61 23.60
CA TRP A 128 18.48 -27.63 23.79
C TRP A 128 17.73 -28.26 22.62
N VAL A 129 16.73 -29.05 22.93
CA VAL A 129 15.79 -29.66 21.98
C VAL A 129 14.75 -28.62 21.61
N SER A 130 14.73 -28.23 20.34
CA SER A 130 13.65 -27.40 19.79
C SER A 130 12.42 -28.25 19.50
N TYR A 131 11.23 -27.69 19.69
CA TYR A 131 9.94 -28.35 19.53
C TYR A 131 9.85 -29.68 20.30
N PRO A 132 10.10 -29.70 21.63
CA PRO A 132 10.17 -30.94 22.40
C PRO A 132 8.88 -31.77 22.36
N TRP A 133 7.72 -31.13 22.17
CA TRP A 133 6.44 -31.81 21.94
C TRP A 133 6.36 -32.59 20.62
N ASP A 134 7.35 -32.44 19.72
CA ASP A 134 7.49 -33.16 18.47
C ASP A 134 8.72 -34.07 18.39
N ASP A 135 9.65 -33.96 19.34
CA ASP A 135 10.88 -34.75 19.36
C ASP A 135 10.62 -36.24 19.71
N PRO A 136 11.11 -37.21 18.91
CA PRO A 136 10.86 -38.63 19.16
C PRO A 136 11.45 -39.15 20.48
N ALA A 137 12.61 -38.66 20.92
CA ALA A 137 13.24 -39.10 22.16
C ALA A 137 12.49 -38.55 23.37
N VAL A 138 12.03 -37.29 23.30
CA VAL A 138 11.17 -36.68 24.33
C VAL A 138 9.84 -37.43 24.42
N LYS A 139 9.19 -37.76 23.31
CA LYS A 139 7.95 -38.57 23.30
C LYS A 139 8.17 -39.96 23.88
N ALA A 140 9.34 -40.57 23.65
CA ALA A 140 9.68 -41.86 24.22
C ALA A 140 9.89 -41.80 25.75
N SER A 141 10.49 -40.72 26.28
CA SER A 141 10.67 -40.52 27.73
C SER A 141 9.40 -40.01 28.42
N ASN A 142 8.52 -39.33 27.69
CA ASN A 142 7.31 -38.70 28.20
C ASN A 142 6.12 -39.03 27.27
N PRO A 143 5.58 -40.25 27.32
CA PRO A 143 4.56 -40.71 26.36
C PRO A 143 3.25 -39.93 26.40
N ASN A 144 2.99 -39.19 27.49
CA ASN A 144 1.82 -38.35 27.65
C ASN A 144 2.03 -36.90 27.16
N ILE A 145 3.25 -36.54 26.74
CA ILE A 145 3.53 -35.19 26.25
C ILE A 145 2.65 -34.88 25.03
N LYS A 146 1.95 -33.76 25.10
CA LYS A 146 1.16 -33.24 23.98
C LYS A 146 1.49 -31.77 23.81
N LYS A 147 1.48 -31.30 22.56
CA LYS A 147 1.61 -29.86 22.31
C LYS A 147 0.54 -29.11 23.10
N PHE A 148 0.96 -28.17 23.93
CA PHE A 148 0.09 -27.30 24.71
C PHE A 148 -0.41 -26.16 23.81
N ASP A 149 -1.67 -26.20 23.40
CA ASP A 149 -2.26 -25.22 22.47
C ASP A 149 -3.72 -24.90 22.85
N PRO A 150 -3.96 -24.36 24.06
CA PRO A 150 -5.31 -24.01 24.51
C PRO A 150 -5.88 -22.81 23.76
N VAL A 151 -7.20 -22.81 23.54
CA VAL A 151 -7.89 -21.69 22.89
C VAL A 151 -7.76 -20.41 23.73
N GLY A 152 -7.23 -19.35 23.12
CA GLY A 152 -7.19 -18.01 23.70
C GLY A 152 -6.07 -17.77 24.71
N LEU A 153 -5.10 -18.68 24.84
CA LEU A 153 -3.90 -18.48 25.64
C LEU A 153 -2.66 -18.82 24.78
N PRO A 154 -1.50 -18.19 25.06
CA PRO A 154 -0.27 -18.56 24.38
C PRO A 154 0.12 -20.01 24.64
N GLY A 155 0.48 -20.71 23.56
CA GLY A 155 0.83 -22.13 23.57
C GLY A 155 2.30 -22.42 23.30
N ASP A 156 2.61 -23.70 23.21
CA ASP A 156 3.89 -24.23 22.75
C ASP A 156 4.25 -23.68 21.36
N GLY A 157 5.41 -23.02 21.28
CA GLY A 157 5.90 -22.44 20.03
C GLY A 157 5.17 -21.17 19.61
N ASP A 158 4.36 -20.55 20.47
CA ASP A 158 3.76 -19.24 20.19
C ASP A 158 4.84 -18.15 20.13
N SER A 159 4.92 -17.49 18.98
CA SER A 159 5.89 -16.44 18.70
C SER A 159 5.51 -15.07 19.25
N ASP A 160 4.37 -14.94 19.93
CA ASP A 160 3.92 -13.70 20.57
C ASP A 160 5.05 -13.09 21.42
N ILE A 161 5.29 -11.80 21.20
CA ILE A 161 6.40 -11.09 21.83
C ILE A 161 6.20 -10.95 23.34
N GLY A 162 4.95 -10.78 23.79
CA GLY A 162 4.63 -10.71 25.20
C GLY A 162 4.85 -12.05 25.87
N TYR A 163 4.44 -13.15 25.24
CA TYR A 163 4.68 -14.47 25.75
C TYR A 163 6.17 -14.84 25.82
N ARG A 164 6.96 -14.49 24.80
CA ARG A 164 8.42 -14.64 24.83
C ARG A 164 9.05 -13.86 25.98
N TYR A 165 8.60 -12.62 26.21
CA TYR A 165 9.06 -11.81 27.33
C TYR A 165 8.76 -12.47 28.68
N ILE A 166 7.56 -13.01 28.85
CA ILE A 166 7.17 -13.79 30.05
C ILE A 166 8.16 -14.94 30.25
N LEU A 167 8.44 -15.74 29.22
CA LEU A 167 9.34 -16.89 29.32
C LEU A 167 10.78 -16.48 29.65
N GLN A 168 11.33 -15.45 29.00
CA GLN A 168 12.67 -14.95 29.28
C GLN A 168 12.80 -14.48 30.73
N TYR A 169 11.82 -13.69 31.20
CA TYR A 169 11.78 -13.22 32.58
C TYR A 169 11.64 -14.39 33.57
N SER A 170 10.82 -15.38 33.22
CA SER A 170 10.56 -16.53 34.08
C SER A 170 11.80 -17.42 34.27
N ILE A 171 12.65 -17.53 33.26
CA ILE A 171 13.90 -18.29 33.35
C ILE A 171 14.91 -17.64 34.32
N LEU A 172 14.79 -16.34 34.63
CA LEU A 172 15.61 -15.72 35.67
C LEU A 172 15.38 -16.36 37.05
N PHE A 173 14.19 -16.93 37.31
CA PHE A 173 13.89 -17.68 38.53
C PHE A 173 14.51 -19.08 38.53
N THR A 174 15.17 -19.49 37.44
CA THR A 174 15.97 -20.72 37.41
C THR A 174 17.37 -20.58 38.00
N ASP A 175 17.86 -19.36 38.20
CA ASP A 175 19.11 -19.05 38.91
C ASP A 175 18.91 -18.99 40.45
N TYR A 176 17.82 -19.58 40.95
CA TYR A 176 17.55 -19.66 42.38
C TYR A 176 18.49 -20.70 43.04
N PRO A 177 19.04 -20.47 44.25
CA PRO A 177 20.10 -21.30 44.84
C PRO A 177 19.81 -22.80 45.00
N SER A 178 18.53 -23.20 44.99
CA SER A 178 18.07 -24.58 45.05
C SER A 178 17.70 -25.21 43.70
N ASN A 179 17.79 -24.45 42.60
CA ASN A 179 17.46 -24.94 41.25
C ASN A 179 18.73 -25.51 40.55
N ASN A 180 18.57 -26.08 39.36
CA ASN A 180 19.51 -26.89 38.55
C ASN A 180 20.95 -26.36 38.37
N GLY A 181 21.32 -25.20 38.92
CA GLY A 181 22.70 -24.73 39.03
C GLY A 181 23.23 -24.01 37.80
N TYR A 182 22.34 -23.47 36.97
CA TYR A 182 22.71 -22.72 35.76
C TYR A 182 22.94 -21.25 36.08
N LYS A 183 23.82 -20.62 35.29
CA LYS A 183 23.93 -19.15 35.22
C LYS A 183 23.06 -18.65 34.08
N VAL A 184 22.24 -17.63 34.34
CA VAL A 184 21.39 -17.00 33.32
C VAL A 184 21.95 -15.64 32.93
N ASP A 185 22.27 -15.48 31.64
CA ASP A 185 22.70 -14.21 31.04
C ASP A 185 21.95 -14.03 29.71
N LEU A 186 20.98 -13.11 29.68
CA LEU A 186 20.17 -12.83 28.48
C LEU A 186 21.03 -12.31 27.31
N SER A 187 22.25 -11.86 27.57
CA SER A 187 23.18 -11.38 26.54
C SER A 187 24.10 -12.46 25.98
N SER A 188 24.22 -13.64 26.61
CA SER A 188 25.19 -14.67 26.20
C SER A 188 24.88 -15.30 24.83
N ASN A 189 23.59 -15.44 24.50
CA ASN A 189 23.13 -15.97 23.22
C ASN A 189 21.77 -15.36 22.81
N PRO A 190 21.76 -14.16 22.20
CA PRO A 190 20.52 -13.46 21.85
C PRO A 190 19.60 -14.28 20.95
N SER A 191 20.14 -15.08 20.03
CA SER A 191 19.34 -15.93 19.13
C SER A 191 18.57 -17.00 19.88
N PHE A 192 19.13 -17.56 20.96
CA PHE A 192 18.43 -18.53 21.81
C PHE A 192 17.29 -17.84 22.56
N TRP A 193 17.58 -16.72 23.22
CA TRP A 193 16.58 -15.98 24.00
C TRP A 193 15.44 -15.45 23.12
N ASP A 194 15.75 -14.97 21.92
CA ASP A 194 14.75 -14.55 20.95
C ASP A 194 13.84 -15.70 20.49
N ASN A 195 14.29 -16.94 20.60
CA ASN A 195 13.54 -18.11 20.19
C ASN A 195 13.19 -19.04 21.36
N ILE A 196 13.16 -18.52 22.59
CA ILE A 196 12.98 -19.34 23.79
C ILE A 196 11.68 -20.16 23.78
N HIS A 197 10.62 -19.59 23.20
CA HIS A 197 9.30 -20.21 23.02
C HIS A 197 9.34 -21.52 22.20
N LEU A 198 10.40 -21.75 21.41
CA LEU A 198 10.59 -22.99 20.66
C LEU A 198 11.11 -24.14 21.53
N TYR A 199 11.66 -23.85 22.71
CA TYR A 199 12.34 -24.85 23.55
C TYR A 199 11.55 -25.19 24.82
N VAL A 200 10.65 -24.31 25.25
CA VAL A 200 9.82 -24.50 26.46
C VAL A 200 8.53 -25.21 26.06
N HIS A 201 8.32 -26.41 26.60
CA HIS A 201 6.99 -27.04 26.63
C HIS A 201 6.24 -26.57 27.86
N VAL A 202 5.08 -25.96 27.68
CA VAL A 202 4.20 -25.53 28.76
C VAL A 202 3.40 -26.70 29.29
N LEU A 203 3.55 -26.98 30.58
CA LEU A 203 2.71 -27.97 31.27
C LEU A 203 1.45 -27.32 31.82
N SER A 204 1.60 -26.12 32.37
CA SER A 204 0.51 -25.34 32.95
C SER A 204 0.81 -23.86 32.76
N PRO A 205 -0.13 -23.06 32.22
CA PRO A 205 0.09 -21.64 32.03
C PRO A 205 0.09 -20.92 33.38
N ALA A 206 0.87 -19.86 33.51
CA ALA A 206 0.76 -18.98 34.66
C ALA A 206 -0.56 -18.20 34.63
N THR A 207 -1.01 -17.74 35.80
CA THR A 207 -2.16 -16.82 35.90
C THR A 207 -1.72 -15.48 36.47
N THR A 208 -2.67 -14.61 36.82
CA THR A 208 -2.34 -13.35 37.50
C THR A 208 -1.70 -13.63 38.87
N TYR A 209 -2.22 -14.63 39.59
CA TYR A 209 -1.89 -14.92 41.00
C TYR A 209 -1.30 -16.32 41.24
N SER A 210 -0.95 -17.06 40.18
CA SER A 210 -0.32 -18.37 40.32
C SER A 210 0.79 -18.59 39.31
N TRP A 211 1.81 -19.32 39.74
CA TRP A 211 2.90 -19.76 38.88
C TRP A 211 2.39 -20.81 37.89
N GLY A 212 2.87 -20.69 36.67
CA GLY A 212 2.83 -21.77 35.70
C GLY A 212 4.10 -22.60 35.77
N ILE A 213 4.16 -23.62 34.93
CA ILE A 213 5.35 -24.46 34.82
C ILE A 213 5.52 -24.98 33.40
N GLY A 214 6.76 -25.09 33.00
CA GLY A 214 7.19 -25.71 31.75
C GLY A 214 8.41 -26.59 31.93
N ARG A 215 8.80 -27.25 30.84
CA ARG A 215 9.99 -28.09 30.76
C ARG A 215 10.78 -27.75 29.51
N MET A 216 12.09 -27.80 29.62
CA MET A 216 13.02 -27.75 28.50
C MET A 216 13.90 -28.98 28.51
N TRP A 217 14.20 -29.55 27.35
CA TRP A 217 15.06 -30.73 27.24
C TRP A 217 16.36 -30.39 26.55
N HIS A 218 17.44 -31.04 26.95
CA HIS A 218 18.73 -30.93 26.28
C HIS A 218 19.46 -32.26 26.29
N TYR A 219 20.40 -32.43 25.36
CA TYR A 219 21.32 -33.55 25.37
C TYR A 219 22.60 -33.20 26.13
N ASP A 220 23.11 -34.13 26.94
CA ASP A 220 24.45 -34.02 27.51
C ASP A 220 25.53 -34.46 26.49
N THR A 221 26.81 -34.36 26.88
CA THR A 221 27.95 -34.74 26.02
C THR A 221 27.99 -36.23 25.66
N ASN A 222 27.25 -37.07 26.37
CA ASN A 222 27.16 -38.51 26.11
C ASN A 222 25.89 -38.87 25.29
N GLY A 223 25.08 -37.87 24.91
CA GLY A 223 23.84 -38.08 24.17
C GLY A 223 22.65 -38.48 25.05
N ASN A 224 22.76 -38.39 26.38
CA ASN A 224 21.62 -38.65 27.25
C ASN A 224 20.68 -37.44 27.25
N LEU A 225 19.38 -37.71 27.19
CA LEU A 225 18.34 -36.68 27.27
C LEU A 225 18.08 -36.31 28.73
N TRP A 226 18.15 -35.02 29.03
CA TRP A 226 17.85 -34.42 30.33
C TRP A 226 16.79 -33.35 30.18
N TYR A 227 16.06 -33.04 31.26
CA TYR A 227 15.14 -31.91 31.28
C TYR A 227 15.41 -30.98 32.46
N VAL A 228 15.02 -29.72 32.27
CA VAL A 228 15.03 -28.67 33.27
C VAL A 228 13.60 -28.18 33.47
N THR A 229 13.19 -28.06 34.73
CA THR A 229 11.93 -27.42 35.11
C THR A 229 12.06 -25.91 34.97
N VAL A 230 11.13 -25.30 34.24
CA VAL A 230 11.07 -23.86 34.04
C VAL A 230 9.81 -23.32 34.73
N PRO A 231 9.92 -22.64 35.88
CA PRO A 231 8.78 -21.93 36.44
C PRO A 231 8.34 -20.85 35.46
N ILE A 232 7.04 -20.58 35.34
CA ILE A 232 6.50 -19.49 34.52
C ILE A 232 5.89 -18.46 35.48
N ALA A 233 6.40 -17.24 35.45
CA ALA A 233 6.06 -16.21 36.43
C ALA A 233 4.57 -15.79 36.35
N PRO A 234 3.87 -15.64 37.48
CA PRO A 234 2.56 -15.02 37.55
C PRO A 234 2.60 -13.60 37.00
N GLY A 235 1.53 -13.15 36.35
CA GLY A 235 1.45 -11.82 35.75
C GLY A 235 1.76 -10.68 36.73
N ILE A 236 1.41 -10.84 38.02
CA ILE A 236 1.70 -9.83 39.06
C ILE A 236 3.19 -9.66 39.39
N LEU A 237 4.02 -10.66 39.08
CA LEU A 237 5.47 -10.62 39.29
C LEU A 237 6.23 -10.12 38.04
N ILE A 238 5.52 -9.95 36.93
CA ILE A 238 6.10 -9.48 35.67
C ILE A 238 5.93 -7.97 35.62
N PRO A 239 7.03 -7.20 35.52
CA PRO A 239 6.93 -5.76 35.42
C PRO A 239 6.12 -5.39 34.17
N PRO A 240 5.26 -4.36 34.26
CA PRO A 240 4.47 -3.95 33.11
C PRO A 240 5.41 -3.55 31.96
N PRO A 241 5.01 -3.76 30.70
CA PRO A 241 5.78 -3.27 29.59
C PRO A 241 5.95 -1.76 29.69
N GLY A 242 7.03 -1.27 29.10
CA GLY A 242 7.37 0.14 29.05
C GLY A 242 6.70 0.90 27.91
N ASN A 243 7.11 2.13 27.66
CA ASN A 243 6.69 2.94 26.50
C ASN A 243 7.91 3.55 25.80
N LEU A 244 8.05 3.31 24.51
CA LEU A 244 8.86 4.08 23.58
C LEU A 244 7.98 5.08 22.86
N LYS A 245 8.60 6.10 22.27
CA LYS A 245 7.87 7.20 21.67
C LYS A 245 8.65 7.90 20.58
N ALA A 246 7.99 8.21 19.48
CA ALA A 246 8.43 9.16 18.47
C ALA A 246 8.03 10.59 18.87
N VAL A 247 9.02 11.36 19.31
CA VAL A 247 8.76 12.66 19.97
C VAL A 247 8.65 13.80 18.97
N SER A 248 9.59 13.90 18.04
CA SER A 248 9.63 14.99 17.08
C SER A 248 10.46 14.66 15.85
N ILE A 249 10.15 15.31 14.74
CA ILE A 249 10.98 15.30 13.54
C ILE A 249 11.08 16.73 12.98
N ASP A 250 12.30 17.14 12.65
CA ASP A 250 12.66 18.37 11.95
C ASP A 250 13.25 17.98 10.59
N LEU A 251 12.69 18.53 9.51
CA LEU A 251 13.10 18.20 8.15
C LEU A 251 14.41 18.89 7.72
N GLY A 252 14.92 19.83 8.52
CA GLY A 252 16.12 20.60 8.20
C GLY A 252 15.90 21.67 7.13
N VAL A 253 14.64 21.92 6.74
CA VAL A 253 14.28 23.00 5.82
C VAL A 253 14.25 24.31 6.62
N PRO A 254 15.01 25.35 6.24
CA PRO A 254 15.04 26.60 6.97
C PRO A 254 13.64 27.19 7.14
N GLN A 255 13.34 27.68 8.34
CA GLN A 255 12.01 28.19 8.68
C GLN A 255 11.57 29.28 7.68
N GLY A 256 10.37 29.11 7.11
CA GLY A 256 9.78 30.03 6.13
C GLY A 256 10.25 29.82 4.68
N GLN A 257 11.15 28.86 4.41
CA GLN A 257 11.55 28.49 3.06
C GLN A 257 10.79 27.25 2.57
N LYS A 258 10.63 27.15 1.25
CA LYS A 258 10.20 25.91 0.59
C LYS A 258 11.39 24.98 0.41
N ALA A 259 11.14 23.68 0.41
CA ALA A 259 12.15 22.69 0.06
C ALA A 259 12.42 22.72 -1.46
N GLU A 260 13.66 22.55 -1.90
CA GLU A 260 13.97 22.47 -3.33
C GLU A 260 14.02 20.99 -3.76
N PRO A 261 13.36 20.59 -4.87
CA PRO A 261 13.46 19.23 -5.39
C PRO A 261 14.91 18.80 -5.60
N GLY A 262 15.27 17.61 -5.12
CA GLY A 262 16.61 17.04 -5.29
C GLY A 262 17.72 17.70 -4.47
N LYS A 263 17.44 18.77 -3.70
CA LYS A 263 18.43 19.35 -2.77
C LYS A 263 18.56 18.50 -1.52
N GLU A 264 19.78 18.25 -1.08
CA GLU A 264 20.03 17.50 0.16
C GLU A 264 19.69 18.36 1.39
N TYR A 265 18.86 17.81 2.27
CA TYR A 265 18.59 18.36 3.60
C TYR A 265 19.00 17.35 4.67
N THR A 266 19.39 17.84 5.85
CA THR A 266 19.66 17.00 7.02
C THR A 266 18.49 17.10 7.98
N ALA A 267 17.70 16.04 8.08
CA ALA A 267 16.62 15.93 9.04
C ALA A 267 17.12 15.42 10.39
N THR A 268 16.40 15.75 11.45
CA THR A 268 16.62 15.30 12.82
C THR A 268 15.34 14.65 13.35
N VAL A 269 15.44 13.45 13.91
CA VAL A 269 14.34 12.73 14.55
C VAL A 269 14.69 12.42 16.00
N VAL A 270 13.71 12.52 16.90
CA VAL A 270 13.89 12.26 18.33
C VAL A 270 12.96 11.15 18.78
N PHE A 271 13.54 10.15 19.44
CA PHE A 271 12.81 9.06 20.09
C PHE A 271 13.10 9.04 21.59
N GLU A 272 12.18 8.54 22.39
CA GLU A 272 12.31 8.49 23.85
C GLU A 272 11.80 7.18 24.43
N ASN A 273 12.48 6.68 25.46
CA ASN A 273 12.05 5.59 26.33
C ASN A 273 11.56 6.19 27.66
N GLU A 274 10.24 6.07 27.90
CA GLU A 274 9.58 6.59 29.10
C GLU A 274 9.48 5.53 30.22
N SER A 275 10.17 4.39 30.06
CA SER A 275 10.10 3.21 30.93
C SER A 275 11.20 3.19 31.99
N ASP A 276 10.95 2.54 33.13
CA ASP A 276 11.97 2.35 34.17
C ASP A 276 13.04 1.29 33.83
N GLN A 277 12.87 0.60 32.69
CA GLN A 277 13.81 -0.37 32.13
C GLN A 277 14.50 0.16 30.87
N ALA A 278 15.74 -0.28 30.63
CA ALA A 278 16.49 0.03 29.42
C ALA A 278 16.09 -0.91 28.27
N TYR A 279 16.08 -0.39 27.05
CA TYR A 279 15.73 -1.13 25.84
C TYR A 279 16.91 -1.17 24.87
N PRO A 280 17.70 -2.26 24.88
CA PRO A 280 18.82 -2.43 23.95
C PRO A 280 18.34 -2.90 22.59
N ALA A 281 19.07 -2.51 21.53
CA ALA A 281 18.82 -2.93 20.16
C ALA A 281 17.38 -2.67 19.66
N THR A 282 16.77 -1.56 20.10
CA THR A 282 15.45 -1.11 19.70
C THR A 282 15.46 -0.68 18.23
N PRO A 283 14.58 -1.22 17.37
CA PRO A 283 14.51 -0.83 15.97
C PRO A 283 13.99 0.60 15.80
N VAL A 284 14.68 1.36 14.94
CA VAL A 284 14.36 2.75 14.59
C VAL A 284 14.51 2.96 13.08
N ALA A 285 13.65 3.79 12.50
CA ALA A 285 13.74 4.15 11.10
C ALA A 285 13.26 5.58 10.84
N VAL A 286 13.73 6.15 9.74
CA VAL A 286 13.10 7.29 9.09
C VAL A 286 12.81 6.88 7.65
N LEU A 287 11.55 7.03 7.23
CA LEU A 287 11.08 6.68 5.89
C LEU A 287 10.82 7.95 5.07
N HIS A 288 11.17 7.88 3.79
CA HIS A 288 10.87 8.86 2.75
C HIS A 288 10.15 8.13 1.61
N GLY A 289 8.82 8.13 1.63
CA GLY A 289 8.04 7.20 0.80
C GLY A 289 8.35 5.74 1.15
N GLU A 290 8.79 4.95 0.18
CA GLU A 290 9.21 3.55 0.37
C GLU A 290 10.68 3.41 0.80
N TYR A 291 11.45 4.51 0.81
CA TYR A 291 12.88 4.46 1.10
C TYR A 291 13.17 4.63 2.58
N GLN A 292 14.03 3.76 3.13
CA GLN A 292 14.52 3.90 4.50
C GLN A 292 15.85 4.67 4.52
N ALA A 293 15.90 5.78 5.26
CA ALA A 293 17.08 6.61 5.37
C ALA A 293 18.19 5.96 6.22
N THR A 294 19.44 6.31 5.91
CA THR A 294 20.59 5.99 6.79
C THR A 294 20.58 6.91 8.00
N LEU A 295 20.52 6.33 9.20
CA LEU A 295 20.47 7.08 10.45
C LEU A 295 21.86 7.19 11.07
N TYR A 296 22.17 8.39 11.57
CA TYR A 296 23.39 8.70 12.29
C TYR A 296 23.05 9.09 13.74
N ASP A 297 23.84 8.63 14.69
CA ASP A 297 23.72 9.00 16.10
C ASP A 297 24.20 10.42 16.39
N GLU A 298 24.14 10.81 17.67
CA GLU A 298 24.52 12.14 18.15
C GLU A 298 26.03 12.43 17.96
N THR A 299 26.84 11.40 17.68
CA THR A 299 28.27 11.51 17.38
C THR A 299 28.57 11.49 15.88
N GLY A 300 27.54 11.34 15.03
CA GLY A 300 27.65 11.23 13.59
C GLY A 300 28.02 9.82 13.09
N GLN A 301 27.93 8.80 13.93
CA GLN A 301 28.18 7.42 13.51
C GLN A 301 26.89 6.77 12.99
N VAL A 302 27.01 5.97 11.93
CA VAL A 302 25.88 5.21 11.38
C VAL A 302 25.39 4.21 12.42
N LEU A 303 24.08 4.13 12.60
CA LEU A 303 23.49 3.14 13.51
C LEU A 303 23.73 1.71 13.02
N PRO A 304 24.00 0.75 13.93
CA PRO A 304 24.11 -0.65 13.56
C PRO A 304 22.78 -1.17 13.01
N LYS A 305 22.85 -2.17 12.12
CA LYS A 305 21.68 -2.86 11.57
C LYS A 305 21.50 -4.24 12.17
N LYS A 306 20.25 -4.68 12.30
CA LYS A 306 19.88 -6.06 12.68
C LYS A 306 18.68 -6.54 11.86
N VAL A 307 18.53 -7.85 11.72
CA VAL A 307 17.31 -8.46 11.18
C VAL A 307 16.32 -8.67 12.33
N ILE A 308 15.21 -7.95 12.31
CA ILE A 308 14.12 -8.06 13.30
C ILE A 308 12.84 -8.37 12.52
N SER A 309 12.16 -9.47 12.88
CA SER A 309 10.95 -9.95 12.18
C SER A 309 11.15 -10.07 10.66
N GLY A 310 12.33 -10.52 10.23
CA GLY A 310 12.67 -10.70 8.82
C GLY A 310 13.06 -9.43 8.06
N ARG A 311 13.13 -8.26 8.73
CA ARG A 311 13.48 -6.97 8.13
C ARG A 311 14.83 -6.48 8.65
N GLU A 312 15.71 -6.05 7.75
CA GLU A 312 16.95 -5.38 8.14
C GLU A 312 16.64 -3.92 8.50
N VAL A 313 16.90 -3.53 9.75
CA VAL A 313 16.56 -2.21 10.29
C VAL A 313 17.71 -1.66 11.15
N HIS A 314 17.86 -0.33 11.22
CA HIS A 314 18.75 0.29 12.20
C HIS A 314 18.25 0.04 13.62
N VAL A 315 19.17 -0.17 14.56
CA VAL A 315 18.84 -0.34 15.98
C VAL A 315 19.61 0.64 16.85
N ALA A 316 18.98 1.05 17.96
CA ALA A 316 19.57 1.92 18.95
C ALA A 316 19.34 1.36 20.36
N ASN A 317 20.27 1.65 21.27
CA ASN A 317 20.08 1.36 22.69
C ASN A 317 19.45 2.58 23.37
N PHE A 318 18.37 2.37 24.11
CA PHE A 318 17.72 3.36 24.95
C PHE A 318 17.97 3.04 26.42
N GLY A 319 18.46 4.03 27.17
CA GLY A 319 18.55 3.96 28.64
C GLY A 319 17.16 3.99 29.26
N LYS A 320 17.09 3.78 30.58
CA LYS A 320 15.83 3.91 31.33
C LYS A 320 15.48 5.38 31.54
N LYS A 321 14.21 5.66 31.78
CA LYS A 321 13.65 6.99 32.04
C LYS A 321 14.55 7.81 32.98
N GLY A 322 14.84 9.04 32.57
CA GLY A 322 15.69 9.97 33.31
C GLY A 322 17.20 9.83 33.02
N GLU A 323 17.64 8.78 32.33
CA GLU A 323 19.01 8.72 31.81
C GLU A 323 19.17 9.55 30.53
N PRO A 324 20.35 10.12 30.26
CA PRO A 324 20.60 10.84 29.01
C PRO A 324 20.36 10.01 27.76
N SER A 325 20.60 8.69 27.82
CA SER A 325 20.35 7.76 26.72
C SER A 325 18.90 7.30 26.59
N ALA A 326 18.00 7.74 27.48
CA ALA A 326 16.56 7.46 27.38
C ALA A 326 15.92 8.25 26.24
N ARG A 327 16.41 9.46 25.98
CA ARG A 327 15.95 10.31 24.89
C ARG A 327 17.08 10.51 23.89
N ARG A 328 16.89 10.02 22.67
CA ARG A 328 17.92 10.00 21.64
C ARG A 328 17.53 10.76 20.40
N THR A 329 18.54 11.35 19.78
CA THR A 329 18.39 12.19 18.61
C THR A 329 19.20 11.59 17.48
N PHE A 330 18.56 11.34 16.36
CA PHE A 330 19.20 10.79 15.17
C PHE A 330 19.09 11.77 14.02
N THR A 331 20.07 11.76 13.13
CA THR A 331 20.05 12.57 11.91
C THR A 331 20.03 11.69 10.67
N CYS A 332 19.47 12.21 9.59
CA CYS A 332 19.54 11.56 8.29
C CYS A 332 19.53 12.58 7.15
N LYS A 333 20.13 12.21 6.03
CA LYS A 333 20.09 12.99 4.79
C LYS A 333 18.91 12.55 3.94
N TRP A 334 18.20 13.48 3.34
CA TRP A 334 17.08 13.21 2.43
C TRP A 334 17.01 14.26 1.31
N HIS A 335 16.35 13.92 0.21
CA HIS A 335 16.22 14.76 -0.97
C HIS A 335 14.75 14.86 -1.34
N PRO A 336 14.10 16.03 -1.28
CA PRO A 336 12.69 16.16 -1.60
C PRO A 336 12.40 15.69 -3.03
N PHE A 337 11.34 14.90 -3.18
CA PHE A 337 10.78 14.54 -4.48
C PHE A 337 10.20 15.77 -5.17
N ALA A 338 10.18 15.72 -6.50
CA ALA A 338 9.59 16.76 -7.31
C ALA A 338 8.05 16.62 -7.30
N GLN A 339 7.44 17.10 -6.23
CA GLN A 339 5.99 17.11 -6.00
C GLN A 339 5.60 18.25 -5.06
N ALA A 340 4.34 18.66 -5.02
CA ALA A 340 3.91 19.86 -4.28
C ALA A 340 4.21 19.84 -2.76
N LYS A 341 4.14 18.65 -2.15
CA LYS A 341 4.46 18.41 -0.73
C LYS A 341 5.30 17.16 -0.61
N ASP A 342 6.23 17.18 0.31
CA ASP A 342 7.05 16.01 0.61
C ASP A 342 7.46 15.99 2.09
N GLY A 343 7.90 14.85 2.59
CA GLY A 343 8.13 14.70 4.02
C GLY A 343 8.75 13.39 4.45
N LEU A 344 8.91 13.24 5.76
CA LEU A 344 9.52 12.09 6.38
C LEU A 344 8.62 11.53 7.49
N ILE A 345 8.76 10.22 7.72
CA ILE A 345 8.09 9.50 8.80
C ILE A 345 9.15 8.86 9.70
N GLY A 346 9.21 9.26 10.96
CA GLY A 346 10.03 8.60 11.99
C GLY A 346 9.25 7.48 12.67
N ILE A 347 9.88 6.32 12.85
CA ILE A 347 9.26 5.13 13.46
C ILE A 347 10.22 4.52 14.48
N VAL A 348 9.71 4.09 15.63
CA VAL A 348 10.43 3.30 16.66
C VAL A 348 9.61 2.07 17.02
N ASN A 349 10.24 0.90 17.13
CA ASN A 349 9.63 -0.34 17.65
C ASN A 349 8.19 -0.63 17.20
N ARG A 350 7.96 -0.70 15.88
CA ARG A 350 6.63 -0.91 15.28
C ARG A 350 6.68 -1.98 14.19
N ASP A 351 5.54 -2.56 13.83
CA ASP A 351 5.47 -3.71 12.91
C ASP A 351 6.11 -3.44 11.55
N GLU A 352 6.03 -2.19 11.06
CA GLU A 352 6.60 -1.74 9.80
C GLU A 352 8.13 -1.87 9.76
N ILE A 353 8.78 -1.88 10.92
CA ILE A 353 10.23 -1.93 11.04
C ILE A 353 10.70 -3.08 11.94
N GLY A 354 9.76 -3.95 12.35
CA GLY A 354 9.98 -4.99 13.35
C GLY A 354 9.77 -4.49 14.78
N LYS A 355 9.15 -5.35 15.61
CA LYS A 355 9.02 -5.14 17.06
C LYS A 355 10.05 -6.00 17.80
N ALA A 356 10.85 -5.37 18.65
CA ALA A 356 11.80 -6.01 19.53
C ALA A 356 11.39 -5.93 21.01
N HIS A 357 10.54 -4.99 21.38
CA HIS A 357 10.08 -4.81 22.77
C HIS A 357 8.56 -4.77 22.86
N LEU A 358 8.03 -5.28 23.98
CA LEU A 358 6.64 -5.11 24.35
C LEU A 358 6.45 -3.70 24.94
N GLU A 359 5.35 -3.05 24.55
CA GLU A 359 5.03 -1.69 24.99
C GLU A 359 3.59 -1.56 25.47
N THR A 360 3.31 -0.51 26.25
CA THR A 360 1.94 -0.16 26.68
C THR A 360 1.09 0.39 25.55
N THR A 361 1.71 1.02 24.54
CA THR A 361 1.06 1.56 23.35
C THR A 361 2.07 1.58 22.20
N TYR A 362 1.56 1.54 20.97
CA TYR A 362 2.36 1.67 19.74
C TYR A 362 1.86 2.83 18.86
N GLU A 363 0.89 3.61 19.32
CA GLU A 363 0.30 4.72 18.55
C GLU A 363 1.22 5.94 18.49
N ASP A 364 2.00 6.17 19.53
CA ASP A 364 2.98 7.24 19.66
C ASP A 364 4.37 6.84 19.16
N ASN A 365 4.51 5.66 18.57
CA ASN A 365 5.74 5.15 17.97
C ASN A 365 6.00 5.63 16.54
N ILE A 366 5.11 6.46 16.01
CA ILE A 366 5.22 7.03 14.67
C ILE A 366 5.02 8.55 14.73
N ILE A 367 5.85 9.28 13.99
CA ILE A 367 5.71 10.72 13.79
C ILE A 367 5.94 11.05 12.32
N SER A 368 5.18 11.97 11.77
CA SER A 368 5.37 12.44 10.39
C SER A 368 5.48 13.96 10.33
N LYS A 369 6.21 14.45 9.33
CA LYS A 369 6.30 15.88 9.03
C LYS A 369 6.46 16.08 7.54
N GLU A 370 5.70 17.05 7.04
CA GLU A 370 5.74 17.47 5.65
C GLU A 370 6.20 18.92 5.53
N THR A 371 6.68 19.26 4.34
CA THR A 371 7.02 20.61 3.90
C THR A 371 6.48 20.87 2.50
N VAL A 372 6.35 22.15 2.14
CA VAL A 372 6.01 22.56 0.77
C VAL A 372 7.29 22.59 -0.04
N VAL A 373 7.26 21.99 -1.23
CA VAL A 373 8.40 21.98 -2.15
C VAL A 373 8.21 23.08 -3.20
N ASP A 374 9.30 23.76 -3.59
CA ASP A 374 9.34 24.70 -4.70
C ASP A 374 9.39 23.93 -6.03
N PHE A 375 8.28 23.25 -6.31
CA PHE A 375 8.07 22.44 -7.50
C PHE A 375 7.57 23.31 -8.66
N LYS A 376 8.16 23.11 -9.85
CA LYS A 376 7.77 23.76 -11.09
C LYS A 376 7.58 22.67 -12.15
N ASP A 377 6.43 22.65 -12.78
CA ASP A 377 6.07 21.64 -13.77
C ASP A 377 4.97 22.18 -14.66
N LEU A 378 5.19 22.11 -15.96
CA LEU A 378 4.19 22.29 -17.00
C LEU A 378 3.84 20.92 -17.54
N SER A 379 2.57 20.71 -17.85
CA SER A 379 2.17 19.47 -18.53
C SER A 379 1.03 19.73 -19.49
N VAL A 380 0.82 18.80 -20.41
CA VAL A 380 -0.26 18.86 -21.38
C VAL A 380 -0.98 17.52 -21.48
N GLN A 381 -2.29 17.58 -21.72
CA GLN A 381 -3.13 16.41 -21.88
C GLN A 381 -4.13 16.63 -23.01
N ILE A 382 -4.19 15.74 -23.99
CA ILE A 382 -5.23 15.70 -25.02
C ILE A 382 -6.53 15.24 -24.38
N LEU A 383 -7.57 16.07 -24.51
CA LEU A 383 -8.89 15.83 -23.93
C LEU A 383 -9.82 15.13 -24.92
N GLU A 384 -9.83 15.60 -26.17
CA GLU A 384 -10.83 15.22 -27.17
C GLU A 384 -10.22 15.30 -28.58
N TYR A 385 -10.48 14.30 -29.43
CA TYR A 385 -10.09 14.31 -30.84
C TYR A 385 -10.98 13.42 -31.70
N THR A 386 -11.01 13.71 -33.00
CA THR A 386 -11.66 12.85 -34.00
C THR A 386 -10.79 11.62 -34.25
N LYS A 387 -11.34 10.41 -34.09
CA LYS A 387 -10.56 9.15 -34.23
C LYS A 387 -10.31 8.74 -35.68
N GLU A 388 -11.23 9.07 -36.59
CA GLU A 388 -11.16 8.67 -38.01
C GLU A 388 -11.71 9.80 -38.91
N ALA A 389 -11.06 10.07 -40.04
CA ALA A 389 -11.48 11.12 -40.98
C ALA A 389 -11.07 10.77 -42.42
N TYR A 390 -11.81 11.28 -43.42
CA TYR A 390 -11.42 11.20 -44.83
C TYR A 390 -10.36 12.25 -45.16
N ALA A 391 -9.53 11.99 -46.17
CA ALA A 391 -8.53 12.95 -46.64
C ALA A 391 -9.19 14.29 -47.02
N GLY A 392 -8.59 15.39 -46.56
CA GLY A 392 -9.07 16.75 -46.78
C GLY A 392 -10.30 17.14 -45.95
N ASN A 393 -10.75 16.31 -45.00
CA ASN A 393 -11.74 16.72 -44.01
C ASN A 393 -11.05 17.44 -42.84
N PRO A 394 -11.65 18.50 -42.29
CA PRO A 394 -11.10 19.16 -41.12
C PRO A 394 -11.20 18.26 -39.88
N VAL A 395 -10.09 18.15 -39.16
CA VAL A 395 -9.94 17.40 -37.92
C VAL A 395 -9.58 18.38 -36.80
N THR A 396 -10.29 18.31 -35.67
CA THR A 396 -9.99 19.13 -34.48
C THR A 396 -9.51 18.24 -33.33
N VAL A 397 -8.44 18.69 -32.64
CA VAL A 397 -7.90 18.09 -31.42
C VAL A 397 -7.87 19.16 -30.33
N LYS A 398 -8.37 18.82 -29.14
CA LYS A 398 -8.36 19.68 -27.94
C LYS A 398 -7.42 19.12 -26.89
N ALA A 399 -6.69 19.99 -26.22
CA ALA A 399 -5.80 19.66 -25.12
C ALA A 399 -5.94 20.68 -23.98
N LYS A 400 -5.49 20.29 -22.79
CA LYS A 400 -5.39 21.12 -21.60
C LYS A 400 -3.94 21.19 -21.16
N VAL A 401 -3.47 22.40 -20.93
CA VAL A 401 -2.13 22.69 -20.40
C VAL A 401 -2.27 23.01 -18.92
N PHE A 402 -1.37 22.50 -18.08
CA PHE A 402 -1.32 22.71 -16.64
C PHE A 402 -0.01 23.41 -16.26
N ASN A 403 -0.07 24.30 -15.27
CA ASN A 403 1.06 24.98 -14.65
C ASN A 403 0.97 24.85 -13.13
N SER A 404 1.84 24.03 -12.56
CA SER A 404 1.89 23.75 -11.12
C SER A 404 2.63 24.82 -10.31
N THR A 405 3.28 25.78 -10.96
CA THR A 405 4.11 26.80 -10.27
C THR A 405 3.27 27.79 -9.44
N GLY A 406 1.97 27.89 -9.72
CA GLY A 406 1.05 28.86 -9.12
C GLY A 406 1.38 30.31 -9.46
N LYS A 407 2.22 30.55 -10.47
CA LYS A 407 2.61 31.87 -10.98
C LYS A 407 2.43 31.89 -12.48
N MET A 408 2.23 33.09 -13.03
CA MET A 408 2.23 33.27 -14.49
C MET A 408 3.57 32.83 -15.07
N THR A 409 3.53 31.92 -16.03
CA THR A 409 4.66 31.44 -16.81
C THR A 409 4.41 31.77 -18.27
N VAL A 410 5.40 32.36 -18.93
CA VAL A 410 5.40 32.64 -20.37
C VAL A 410 6.31 31.60 -21.01
N THR A 411 5.79 30.77 -21.90
CA THR A 411 6.54 29.69 -22.54
C THR A 411 6.11 29.49 -23.99
N LYS A 412 6.65 28.48 -24.68
CA LYS A 412 6.22 28.11 -26.04
C LYS A 412 5.20 26.96 -26.00
N LEU A 413 4.13 27.05 -26.80
CA LEU A 413 3.18 25.95 -27.05
C LEU A 413 3.19 25.59 -28.54
N VAL A 414 3.39 24.31 -28.88
CA VAL A 414 3.49 23.84 -30.26
C VAL A 414 2.51 22.71 -30.51
N TRP A 415 1.84 22.75 -31.65
CA TRP A 415 1.07 21.65 -32.19
C TRP A 415 1.71 21.14 -33.48
N LYS A 416 1.84 19.82 -33.60
CA LYS A 416 2.42 19.15 -34.76
C LYS A 416 1.44 18.13 -35.32
N VAL A 417 1.46 17.96 -36.64
CA VAL A 417 0.77 16.86 -37.36
C VAL A 417 1.81 16.14 -38.20
N ASN A 418 1.99 14.84 -37.97
CA ASN A 418 3.02 14.01 -38.59
C ASN A 418 4.42 14.67 -38.49
N GLY A 419 4.74 15.21 -37.31
CA GLY A 419 5.99 15.92 -37.02
C GLY A 419 6.10 17.35 -37.57
N SER A 420 5.18 17.81 -38.42
CA SER A 420 5.19 19.16 -38.99
C SER A 420 4.42 20.13 -38.10
N VAL A 421 5.02 21.28 -37.76
CA VAL A 421 4.35 22.32 -36.95
C VAL A 421 3.18 22.92 -37.72
N VAL A 422 1.98 22.82 -37.13
CA VAL A 422 0.73 23.36 -37.69
C VAL A 422 0.22 24.57 -36.93
N LYS A 423 0.63 24.74 -35.66
CA LYS A 423 0.32 25.90 -34.84
C LYS A 423 1.42 26.08 -33.80
N GLU A 424 1.92 27.31 -33.67
CA GLU A 424 2.94 27.69 -32.68
C GLU A 424 2.50 28.97 -31.97
N ILE A 425 2.63 28.99 -30.65
CA ILE A 425 2.41 30.15 -29.80
C ILE A 425 3.72 30.39 -29.03
N PRO A 426 4.59 31.31 -29.49
CA PRO A 426 5.92 31.50 -28.90
C PRO A 426 5.91 32.16 -27.51
N ASN A 427 4.87 32.93 -27.19
CA ASN A 427 4.67 33.59 -25.88
C ASN A 427 3.33 33.17 -25.27
N PHE A 428 3.20 31.88 -24.97
CA PHE A 428 2.04 31.29 -24.33
C PHE A 428 2.06 31.55 -22.82
N ASP A 429 1.15 32.41 -22.35
CA ASP A 429 1.00 32.76 -20.95
C ASP A 429 0.05 31.80 -20.23
N ILE A 430 0.50 31.20 -19.12
CA ILE A 430 -0.33 30.29 -18.31
C ILE A 430 -0.08 30.50 -16.81
N ILE A 431 -1.17 30.59 -16.02
CA ILE A 431 -1.11 30.76 -14.55
C ILE A 431 -1.40 29.45 -13.82
N SER A 432 -2.39 28.68 -14.30
CA SER A 432 -2.83 27.44 -13.67
C SER A 432 -3.22 26.41 -14.70
N GLU A 433 -4.30 26.64 -15.43
CA GLU A 433 -4.79 25.70 -16.45
C GLU A 433 -5.31 26.47 -17.66
N TYR A 434 -5.14 25.92 -18.85
CA TYR A 434 -5.64 26.53 -20.09
C TYR A 434 -6.01 25.46 -21.12
N GLU A 435 -7.22 25.56 -21.67
CA GLU A 435 -7.65 24.68 -22.77
C GLU A 435 -7.32 25.29 -24.13
N THR A 436 -6.76 24.48 -25.02
CA THR A 436 -6.33 24.87 -26.36
C THR A 436 -6.73 23.82 -27.39
N ALA A 437 -6.81 24.22 -28.64
CA ALA A 437 -7.17 23.32 -29.74
C ALA A 437 -6.38 23.64 -31.01
N VAL A 438 -6.26 22.64 -31.87
CA VAL A 438 -5.79 22.77 -33.25
C VAL A 438 -6.78 22.13 -34.21
N THR A 439 -6.98 22.76 -35.36
CA THR A 439 -7.76 22.22 -36.48
C THR A 439 -6.88 22.15 -37.71
N PHE A 440 -6.87 21.02 -38.41
CA PHE A 440 -6.07 20.79 -39.63
C PHE A 440 -6.85 19.95 -40.63
N ASP A 441 -6.48 20.03 -41.92
CA ASP A 441 -7.06 19.15 -42.94
C ASP A 441 -6.39 17.77 -42.90
N MET A 442 -7.20 16.71 -42.84
CA MET A 442 -6.73 15.34 -42.76
C MET A 442 -5.80 15.01 -43.95
N PRO A 443 -4.54 14.60 -43.71
CA PRO A 443 -3.63 14.23 -44.79
C PRO A 443 -4.09 12.95 -45.52
N GLY A 444 -3.47 12.66 -46.66
CA GLY A 444 -3.71 11.41 -47.42
C GLY A 444 -3.20 10.14 -46.74
N SER A 445 -2.87 10.19 -45.46
CA SER A 445 -2.40 9.11 -44.59
C SER A 445 -2.99 9.28 -43.19
N ALA A 446 -2.75 8.32 -42.28
CA ALA A 446 -3.03 8.56 -40.87
C ALA A 446 -2.30 9.82 -40.37
N ALA A 447 -2.90 10.52 -39.41
CA ALA A 447 -2.34 11.72 -38.80
C ALA A 447 -2.00 11.45 -37.33
N GLU A 448 -0.73 11.59 -36.99
CA GLU A 448 -0.25 11.67 -35.62
C GLU A 448 -0.24 13.13 -35.19
N VAL A 449 -1.04 13.47 -34.20
CA VAL A 449 -1.15 14.83 -33.67
C VAL A 449 -0.43 14.88 -32.34
N THR A 450 0.48 15.84 -32.18
CA THR A 450 1.26 16.05 -30.97
C THR A 450 1.06 17.48 -30.47
N VAL A 451 0.93 17.64 -29.16
CA VAL A 451 0.95 18.95 -28.49
C VAL A 451 2.10 18.98 -27.49
N GLU A 452 2.86 20.08 -27.48
CA GLU A 452 4.05 20.26 -26.66
C GLU A 452 4.01 21.61 -25.96
N VAL A 453 4.16 21.63 -24.63
CA VAL A 453 4.36 22.85 -23.83
C VAL A 453 5.82 22.95 -23.37
N ASN A 454 6.41 24.14 -23.46
CA ASN A 454 7.84 24.37 -23.19
C ASN A 454 8.80 23.39 -23.90
N PRO A 455 8.67 23.20 -25.23
CA PRO A 455 9.52 22.25 -25.95
C PRO A 455 11.01 22.62 -25.91
N ASP A 456 11.33 23.90 -25.75
CA ASP A 456 12.70 24.42 -25.68
C ASP A 456 13.34 24.20 -24.29
N ARG A 457 12.54 23.75 -23.31
CA ARG A 457 12.97 23.48 -21.93
C ARG A 457 13.61 24.66 -21.23
N ASP A 458 13.12 25.87 -21.51
CA ASP A 458 13.71 27.13 -21.05
C ASP A 458 12.77 27.94 -20.14
N ALA A 459 11.46 27.66 -20.14
CA ALA A 459 10.48 28.42 -19.36
C ALA A 459 9.35 27.55 -18.76
N PRO A 460 9.48 27.08 -17.49
CA PRO A 460 10.65 27.25 -16.64
C PRO A 460 11.79 26.29 -17.05
N PRO A 461 13.06 26.65 -16.88
CA PRO A 461 14.19 25.83 -17.33
C PRO A 461 14.47 24.62 -16.42
N ASN A 462 13.72 24.49 -15.33
CA ASN A 462 13.95 23.52 -14.27
C ASN A 462 12.64 22.81 -13.89
N GLU A 463 11.93 22.32 -14.90
CA GLU A 463 10.75 21.48 -14.68
C GLU A 463 11.11 20.16 -14.02
N ALA A 464 10.20 19.69 -13.19
CA ALA A 464 10.31 18.44 -12.48
C ALA A 464 10.19 17.22 -13.38
N ASN A 465 9.29 17.30 -14.36
CA ASN A 465 9.07 16.31 -15.38
C ASN A 465 9.04 17.01 -16.73
N TRP A 466 9.71 16.41 -17.72
CA TRP A 466 9.71 16.90 -19.10
C TRP A 466 8.91 16.00 -20.03
N ASP A 467 8.57 14.79 -19.58
CA ASP A 467 7.90 13.78 -20.40
C ASP A 467 6.40 14.07 -20.49
N ASN A 468 5.83 14.70 -19.46
CA ASN A 468 4.44 15.16 -19.42
C ASN A 468 4.21 16.50 -20.15
N ASN A 469 5.28 17.13 -20.66
CA ASN A 469 5.18 18.32 -21.51
C ASN A 469 4.64 18.02 -22.90
N THR A 470 4.55 16.74 -23.27
CA THR A 470 4.09 16.29 -24.59
C THR A 470 2.96 15.28 -24.45
N ASP A 471 1.94 15.42 -25.27
CA ASP A 471 0.91 14.38 -25.45
C ASP A 471 0.57 14.19 -26.93
N SER A 472 0.12 13.00 -27.30
CA SER A 472 -0.11 12.62 -28.70
C SER A 472 -1.35 11.75 -28.91
N CYS A 473 -1.98 11.88 -30.08
CA CYS A 473 -3.08 11.02 -30.50
C CYS A 473 -2.99 10.69 -31.99
N SER A 474 -3.63 9.59 -32.40
CA SER A 474 -3.65 9.14 -33.80
C SER A 474 -5.06 9.21 -34.40
N VAL A 475 -5.17 9.84 -35.55
CA VAL A 475 -6.39 9.92 -36.38
C VAL A 475 -6.23 9.02 -37.59
N LYS A 476 -7.13 8.05 -37.76
CA LYS A 476 -7.09 7.09 -38.87
C LYS A 476 -7.67 7.70 -40.14
N LEU A 477 -7.04 7.39 -41.28
CA LEU A 477 -7.58 7.72 -42.59
C LEU A 477 -8.69 6.74 -42.97
N LEU A 478 -9.88 7.27 -43.27
CA LEU A 478 -10.95 6.51 -43.90
C LEU A 478 -10.69 6.38 -45.41
N LYS A 479 -10.70 5.14 -45.91
CA LYS A 479 -10.58 4.87 -47.35
C LYS A 479 -11.91 5.16 -48.04
N GLU A 480 -11.88 5.90 -49.14
CA GLU A 480 -13.01 5.96 -50.07
C GLU A 480 -13.28 4.54 -50.60
N LYS A 481 -14.49 4.04 -50.38
CA LYS A 481 -14.91 2.74 -50.91
C LYS A 481 -15.23 2.96 -52.39
N SER A 482 -14.43 2.34 -53.28
CA SER A 482 -14.70 2.36 -54.72
C SER A 482 -16.11 1.82 -54.99
N PRO A 483 -16.89 2.41 -55.93
CA PRO A 483 -18.18 1.87 -56.30
C PRO A 483 -17.99 0.44 -56.85
N ASP A 484 -18.62 -0.55 -56.21
CA ASP A 484 -18.65 -1.94 -56.70
C ASP A 484 -19.26 -1.96 -58.12
N GLU A 485 -18.41 -2.08 -59.15
CA GLU A 485 -18.82 -2.03 -60.57
C GLU A 485 -19.73 -3.19 -61.00
N ASP A 486 -19.89 -4.22 -60.18
CA ASP A 486 -20.63 -5.45 -60.55
C ASP A 486 -22.00 -5.60 -59.86
N SER A 487 -22.49 -4.54 -59.22
CA SER A 487 -23.70 -4.59 -58.41
C SER A 487 -24.97 -4.26 -59.21
N GLN A 488 -25.99 -5.10 -59.05
CA GLN A 488 -27.38 -4.88 -59.48
C GLN A 488 -28.05 -3.63 -58.84
N LEU A 489 -27.27 -2.76 -58.20
CA LEU A 489 -27.70 -1.55 -57.51
C LEU A 489 -26.60 -0.50 -57.64
N LYS A 490 -26.92 0.68 -58.16
CA LYS A 490 -25.98 1.80 -58.37
C LYS A 490 -26.57 3.05 -57.74
N VAL A 491 -25.70 3.91 -57.20
CA VAL A 491 -26.07 5.25 -56.75
C VAL A 491 -25.03 6.24 -57.25
N SER A 492 -25.47 7.43 -57.66
CA SER A 492 -24.60 8.52 -58.06
C SER A 492 -25.15 9.87 -57.59
N ILE A 493 -24.27 10.77 -57.17
CA ILE A 493 -24.60 12.12 -56.73
C ILE A 493 -24.10 13.14 -57.77
N ASP A 494 -25.03 13.95 -58.25
CA ASP A 494 -24.75 15.13 -59.06
C ASP A 494 -24.96 16.39 -58.20
N ALA A 495 -23.87 17.06 -57.85
CA ALA A 495 -23.86 18.25 -57.02
C ALA A 495 -22.86 19.27 -57.57
N PRO A 496 -23.09 20.59 -57.36
CA PRO A 496 -22.13 21.61 -57.75
C PRO A 496 -20.79 21.39 -57.04
N ALA A 497 -19.68 21.66 -57.72
CA ALA A 497 -18.35 21.58 -57.08
C ALA A 497 -18.10 22.73 -56.11
N TYR A 498 -18.79 23.87 -56.30
CA TYR A 498 -18.59 25.11 -55.55
C TYR A 498 -19.91 25.87 -55.40
N VAL A 499 -20.13 26.50 -54.24
CA VAL A 499 -21.29 27.35 -53.94
C VAL A 499 -20.88 28.59 -53.14
N ASP A 500 -21.56 29.71 -53.35
CA ASP A 500 -21.36 30.91 -52.53
C ASP A 500 -21.90 30.71 -51.11
N TYR A 501 -21.33 31.44 -50.15
CA TYR A 501 -21.79 31.45 -48.77
C TYR A 501 -23.26 31.88 -48.67
N TRP A 502 -23.97 31.29 -47.72
CA TRP A 502 -25.40 31.51 -47.42
C TRP A 502 -26.38 31.22 -48.56
N LYS A 503 -25.91 30.75 -49.73
CA LYS A 503 -26.81 30.29 -50.79
C LYS A 503 -27.17 28.83 -50.57
N ASN A 504 -28.47 28.55 -50.59
CA ASN A 504 -28.96 27.18 -50.72
C ASN A 504 -28.50 26.63 -52.08
N PHE A 505 -28.23 25.33 -52.15
CA PHE A 505 -27.96 24.66 -53.41
C PHE A 505 -28.71 23.34 -53.48
N THR A 506 -29.01 22.92 -54.71
CA THR A 506 -29.65 21.64 -54.97
C THR A 506 -28.64 20.64 -55.47
N PHE A 507 -28.90 19.37 -55.16
CA PHE A 507 -28.14 18.25 -55.67
C PHE A 507 -29.09 17.09 -55.96
N ARG A 508 -28.67 16.20 -56.85
CA ARG A 508 -29.47 15.07 -57.31
C ARG A 508 -28.80 13.77 -56.92
N VAL A 509 -29.60 12.83 -56.45
CA VAL A 509 -29.17 11.45 -56.17
C VAL A 509 -29.92 10.54 -57.13
N THR A 510 -29.19 9.92 -58.05
CA THR A 510 -29.74 8.95 -59.00
C THR A 510 -29.42 7.55 -58.51
N VAL A 511 -30.45 6.70 -58.37
CA VAL A 511 -30.32 5.31 -57.95
C VAL A 511 -30.88 4.41 -59.04
N SER A 512 -30.08 3.44 -59.49
CA SER A 512 -30.49 2.46 -60.49
C SER A 512 -30.41 1.06 -59.89
N ALA A 513 -31.48 0.27 -60.00
CA ALA A 513 -31.55 -1.10 -59.52
C ALA A 513 -31.99 -2.05 -60.63
N TYR A 514 -31.38 -3.22 -60.72
CA TYR A 514 -31.75 -4.30 -61.64
C TYR A 514 -32.20 -5.51 -60.84
N VAL A 515 -33.42 -5.99 -61.10
CA VAL A 515 -33.90 -7.24 -60.53
C VAL A 515 -34.05 -8.25 -61.67
N PRO A 516 -33.44 -9.44 -61.60
CA PRO A 516 -33.62 -10.48 -62.61
C PRO A 516 -35.10 -10.82 -62.81
N PRO A 517 -35.53 -11.25 -64.01
CA PRO A 517 -36.91 -11.69 -64.22
C PRO A 517 -37.22 -12.91 -63.35
N PRO A 518 -38.42 -13.00 -62.76
CA PRO A 518 -38.80 -14.15 -61.95
C PRO A 518 -38.93 -15.43 -62.79
N PRO A 519 -38.67 -16.62 -62.21
CA PRO A 519 -38.95 -17.90 -62.86
C PRO A 519 -40.43 -18.03 -63.26
N PRO A 520 -40.77 -18.75 -64.35
CA PRO A 520 -42.17 -19.01 -64.70
C PRO A 520 -42.86 -19.74 -63.53
N LEU A 521 -44.00 -19.21 -63.05
CA LEU A 521 -44.84 -19.72 -61.95
C LEU A 521 -44.48 -19.31 -60.50
N SER A 522 -43.59 -18.34 -60.27
CA SER A 522 -43.37 -17.81 -58.91
C SER A 522 -44.22 -16.56 -58.62
N ASP A 523 -44.83 -16.48 -57.44
CA ASP A 523 -45.38 -15.24 -56.87
C ASP A 523 -44.22 -14.28 -56.56
N PHE A 524 -43.89 -13.41 -57.52
CA PHE A 524 -42.77 -12.47 -57.39
C PHE A 524 -43.25 -11.15 -56.78
N GLU A 525 -42.77 -10.85 -55.58
CA GLU A 525 -42.93 -9.54 -54.95
C GLU A 525 -41.69 -8.67 -55.27
N PRO A 526 -41.84 -7.54 -55.95
CA PRO A 526 -40.70 -6.70 -56.33
C PRO A 526 -40.04 -6.06 -55.09
N PRO A 527 -38.70 -6.11 -54.97
CA PRO A 527 -38.02 -5.61 -53.78
C PRO A 527 -38.06 -4.08 -53.67
N ALA A 528 -38.18 -3.59 -52.44
CA ALA A 528 -38.03 -2.17 -52.13
C ALA A 528 -36.54 -1.79 -52.06
N VAL A 529 -36.20 -0.67 -52.68
CA VAL A 529 -34.91 -0.01 -52.60
C VAL A 529 -35.05 1.15 -51.62
N SER A 530 -34.31 1.12 -50.51
CA SER A 530 -34.24 2.25 -49.58
C SER A 530 -33.04 3.13 -49.90
N VAL A 531 -33.22 4.45 -49.91
CA VAL A 531 -32.18 5.44 -50.16
C VAL A 531 -32.07 6.34 -48.94
N THR A 532 -30.88 6.44 -48.36
CA THR A 532 -30.56 7.38 -47.28
C THR A 532 -29.48 8.32 -47.77
N THR A 533 -29.72 9.62 -47.66
CA THR A 533 -28.77 10.66 -48.05
C THR A 533 -28.49 11.56 -46.85
N ASN A 534 -27.22 11.75 -46.50
CA ASN A 534 -26.78 12.61 -45.42
C ASN A 534 -25.87 13.71 -45.95
N THR A 535 -25.98 14.90 -45.39
CA THR A 535 -25.02 15.98 -45.58
C THR A 535 -24.31 16.29 -44.26
N SER A 536 -23.00 16.51 -44.32
CA SER A 536 -22.16 16.85 -43.17
C SER A 536 -21.18 17.95 -43.52
N GLY A 537 -20.62 18.60 -42.51
CA GLY A 537 -19.67 19.71 -42.68
C GLY A 537 -20.32 21.09 -42.84
N GLY A 538 -21.66 21.19 -42.90
CA GLY A 538 -22.36 22.47 -42.93
C GLY A 538 -22.13 23.28 -41.65
N LYS A 539 -21.55 24.48 -41.78
CA LYS A 539 -21.23 25.36 -40.65
C LYS A 539 -21.70 26.80 -40.86
N LEU A 540 -22.23 27.41 -39.80
CA LEU A 540 -22.62 28.82 -39.77
C LEU A 540 -21.89 29.54 -38.65
N THR A 541 -21.17 30.61 -38.99
CA THR A 541 -20.63 31.53 -37.97
C THR A 541 -21.77 32.34 -37.36
N TRP A 542 -22.02 32.11 -36.08
CA TRP A 542 -23.06 32.80 -35.31
C TRP A 542 -22.54 34.09 -34.68
N LEU A 543 -21.35 34.02 -34.08
CA LEU A 543 -20.66 35.16 -33.48
C LEU A 543 -19.23 35.22 -34.02
N TYR A 544 -18.75 36.43 -34.30
CA TYR A 544 -17.37 36.69 -34.66
C TYR A 544 -16.88 37.91 -33.90
N ASN A 545 -15.83 37.73 -33.11
CA ASN A 545 -15.20 38.81 -32.36
C ASN A 545 -14.13 39.48 -33.25
N TYR A 546 -14.34 40.76 -33.56
CA TYR A 546 -13.43 41.52 -34.41
C TYR A 546 -12.11 41.91 -33.74
N VAL A 547 -11.99 41.75 -32.42
CA VAL A 547 -10.79 42.13 -31.65
C VAL A 547 -9.76 41.00 -31.65
N ASP A 548 -10.19 39.77 -31.37
CA ASP A 548 -9.29 38.61 -31.22
C ASP A 548 -9.45 37.55 -32.33
N GLY A 549 -10.41 37.74 -33.24
CA GLY A 549 -10.68 36.80 -34.33
C GLY A 549 -11.38 35.52 -33.89
N SER A 550 -11.81 35.41 -32.63
CA SER A 550 -12.55 34.25 -32.14
C SER A 550 -13.93 34.16 -32.81
N MET A 551 -14.37 32.93 -33.05
CA MET A 551 -15.64 32.66 -33.74
C MET A 551 -16.40 31.52 -33.07
N GLU A 552 -17.71 31.70 -32.97
CA GLU A 552 -18.65 30.66 -32.56
C GLU A 552 -19.32 30.11 -33.82
N ASN A 553 -19.09 28.83 -34.11
CA ASN A 553 -19.63 28.16 -35.28
C ASN A 553 -20.62 27.08 -34.86
N HIS A 554 -21.84 27.12 -35.41
CA HIS A 554 -22.79 26.04 -35.29
C HIS A 554 -22.67 25.08 -36.47
N SER A 555 -22.50 23.80 -36.18
CA SER A 555 -22.50 22.73 -37.19
C SER A 555 -23.91 22.15 -37.31
N PHE A 556 -24.29 21.77 -38.52
CA PHE A 556 -25.55 21.08 -38.77
C PHE A 556 -25.40 20.04 -39.88
N GLU A 557 -26.27 19.04 -39.82
CA GLU A 557 -26.35 17.92 -40.74
C GLU A 557 -27.78 17.79 -41.24
N GLU A 558 -27.98 17.44 -42.51
CA GLU A 558 -29.30 17.15 -43.05
C GLU A 558 -29.38 15.69 -43.48
N ARG A 559 -30.52 15.05 -43.19
CA ARG A 559 -30.77 13.65 -43.53
C ARG A 559 -32.08 13.50 -44.30
N PHE A 560 -32.00 12.81 -45.42
CA PHE A 560 -33.11 12.50 -46.31
C PHE A 560 -33.25 10.99 -46.43
N ASN A 561 -34.50 10.50 -46.47
CA ASN A 561 -34.79 9.09 -46.66
C ASN A 561 -35.90 8.94 -47.69
N ASP A 562 -35.65 8.15 -48.72
CA ASP A 562 -36.58 7.85 -49.80
C ASP A 562 -36.60 6.35 -50.09
N SER A 563 -37.57 5.91 -50.89
CA SER A 563 -37.61 4.54 -51.38
C SER A 563 -38.37 4.41 -52.69
N PHE A 564 -38.10 3.35 -53.43
CA PHE A 564 -38.87 2.96 -54.61
C PHE A 564 -38.88 1.43 -54.79
N THR A 565 -39.81 0.94 -55.60
CA THR A 565 -39.92 -0.49 -55.91
C THR A 565 -39.16 -0.83 -57.20
N ALA A 566 -38.25 -1.80 -57.16
CA ALA A 566 -37.50 -2.23 -58.34
C ALA A 566 -38.21 -3.39 -59.04
N TYR A 567 -38.52 -3.23 -60.33
CA TYR A 567 -39.28 -4.22 -61.10
C TYR A 567 -38.37 -5.22 -61.83
N GLY A 568 -38.77 -6.49 -61.84
CA GLY A 568 -38.06 -7.58 -62.49
C GLY A 568 -37.91 -7.40 -64.02
N GLY A 569 -36.79 -7.89 -64.55
CA GLY A 569 -36.52 -7.95 -65.99
C GLY A 569 -35.98 -6.66 -66.63
N ARG A 570 -35.81 -5.57 -65.87
CA ARG A 570 -35.27 -4.29 -66.35
C ARG A 570 -34.56 -3.50 -65.26
N TRP A 571 -33.78 -2.50 -65.66
CA TRP A 571 -33.32 -1.47 -64.74
C TRP A 571 -34.48 -0.54 -64.38
N THR A 572 -34.66 -0.32 -63.08
CA THR A 572 -35.52 0.74 -62.54
C THR A 572 -34.60 1.84 -62.04
N THR A 573 -34.77 3.08 -62.50
CA THR A 573 -33.94 4.22 -62.11
C THR A 573 -34.82 5.33 -61.58
N GLU A 574 -34.49 5.81 -60.39
CA GLU A 574 -35.15 6.94 -59.76
C GLU A 574 -34.13 8.05 -59.46
N THR A 575 -34.58 9.30 -59.51
CA THR A 575 -33.74 10.47 -59.21
C THR A 575 -34.44 11.36 -58.21
N TYR A 576 -33.79 11.53 -57.06
CA TYR A 576 -34.25 12.40 -55.98
C TYR A 576 -33.50 13.72 -56.04
N THR A 577 -34.21 14.82 -55.85
CA THR A 577 -33.61 16.16 -55.79
C THR A 577 -33.76 16.70 -54.38
N TYR A 578 -32.62 17.04 -53.76
CA TYR A 578 -32.57 17.59 -52.41
C TYR A 578 -32.05 19.03 -52.45
N THR A 579 -32.37 19.78 -51.39
CA THR A 579 -31.87 21.14 -51.20
C THR A 579 -31.09 21.19 -49.90
N GLN A 580 -29.80 21.54 -49.99
CA GLN A 580 -28.95 21.83 -48.85
C GLN A 580 -29.12 23.29 -48.46
N ARG A 581 -29.38 23.54 -47.17
CA ARG A 581 -29.41 24.91 -46.64
C ARG A 581 -28.05 25.59 -46.73
N GLY A 582 -28.07 26.87 -47.08
CA GLY A 582 -26.88 27.71 -47.19
C GLY A 582 -26.12 27.80 -45.87
N CYS A 583 -24.81 27.76 -45.97
CA CYS A 583 -23.87 27.82 -44.83
C CYS A 583 -22.70 28.72 -45.19
N GLY A 584 -21.82 29.00 -44.23
CA GLY A 584 -20.70 29.91 -44.43
C GLY A 584 -19.97 30.21 -43.14
N ILE A 585 -18.64 30.15 -43.21
CA ILE A 585 -17.73 30.51 -42.11
C ILE A 585 -17.05 31.84 -42.46
N LYS A 586 -16.97 32.76 -41.51
CA LYS A 586 -16.25 34.02 -41.71
C LYS A 586 -14.77 33.78 -41.95
N GLY A 587 -14.28 34.27 -43.08
CA GLY A 587 -12.87 34.21 -43.47
C GLY A 587 -12.36 32.82 -43.87
N GLN A 588 -13.23 31.80 -43.93
CA GLN A 588 -12.81 30.42 -44.19
C GLN A 588 -13.74 29.73 -45.19
N GLU A 589 -13.15 29.20 -46.25
CA GLU A 589 -13.82 28.19 -47.06
C GLU A 589 -13.98 26.90 -46.26
N HIS A 590 -15.00 26.12 -46.59
CA HIS A 590 -15.17 24.79 -46.02
C HIS A 590 -15.93 23.89 -46.99
N ASP A 591 -16.00 22.61 -46.66
CA ASP A 591 -16.60 21.60 -47.51
C ASP A 591 -17.85 20.99 -46.89
N ILE A 592 -18.90 20.85 -47.69
CA ILE A 592 -20.03 19.99 -47.40
C ILE A 592 -19.79 18.63 -48.06
N ILE A 593 -19.93 17.56 -47.29
CA ILE A 593 -19.89 16.19 -47.78
C ILE A 593 -21.32 15.67 -47.88
N ILE A 594 -21.72 15.26 -49.08
CA ILE A 594 -22.97 14.59 -49.38
C ILE A 594 -22.66 13.10 -49.51
N GLU A 595 -23.36 12.27 -48.75
CA GLU A 595 -23.25 10.82 -48.81
C GLU A 595 -24.63 10.23 -49.12
N ALA A 596 -24.73 9.44 -50.18
CA ALA A 596 -25.94 8.72 -50.55
C ALA A 596 -25.69 7.22 -50.46
N THR A 597 -26.58 6.51 -49.77
CA THR A 597 -26.53 5.05 -49.60
C THR A 597 -27.86 4.45 -50.05
N ALA A 598 -27.82 3.56 -51.03
CA ALA A 598 -28.96 2.76 -51.47
C ALA A 598 -28.82 1.31 -50.96
N LYS A 599 -29.94 0.68 -50.55
CA LYS A 599 -29.98 -0.72 -50.12
C LYS A 599 -31.13 -1.48 -50.78
N MET A 600 -30.87 -2.70 -51.22
CA MET A 600 -31.84 -3.61 -51.84
C MET A 600 -31.40 -5.06 -51.60
N GLU A 601 -32.23 -5.89 -50.95
CA GLU A 601 -32.00 -7.34 -50.77
C GLU A 601 -30.58 -7.71 -50.31
N GLY A 602 -30.07 -7.05 -49.25
CA GLY A 602 -28.72 -7.28 -48.73
C GLY A 602 -27.58 -6.64 -49.53
N ARG A 603 -27.86 -6.03 -50.68
CA ARG A 603 -26.92 -5.22 -51.45
C ARG A 603 -26.92 -3.79 -50.93
N THR A 604 -25.76 -3.14 -50.97
CA THR A 604 -25.60 -1.73 -50.62
C THR A 604 -24.75 -1.05 -51.67
N ALA A 605 -25.23 0.06 -52.21
CA ALA A 605 -24.46 0.95 -53.07
C ALA A 605 -24.29 2.29 -52.36
N ARG A 606 -23.13 2.93 -52.51
CA ARG A 606 -22.81 4.19 -51.86
C ARG A 606 -22.07 5.12 -52.82
N ASP A 607 -22.40 6.40 -52.78
CA ASP A 607 -21.64 7.46 -53.44
C ASP A 607 -21.43 8.63 -52.47
N VAL A 608 -20.32 9.36 -52.65
CA VAL A 608 -19.95 10.51 -51.83
C VAL A 608 -19.51 11.66 -52.72
N LYS A 609 -20.07 12.84 -52.50
CA LYS A 609 -19.74 14.06 -53.24
C LYS A 609 -19.37 15.20 -52.31
N LYS A 610 -18.33 15.92 -52.68
CA LYS A 610 -17.81 17.08 -51.98
C LYS A 610 -18.23 18.37 -52.68
N VAL A 611 -18.75 19.33 -51.91
CA VAL A 611 -19.17 20.66 -52.38
C VAL A 611 -18.43 21.73 -51.58
N ARG A 612 -17.59 22.53 -52.25
CA ARG A 612 -16.85 23.62 -51.62
C ARG A 612 -17.75 24.84 -51.41
N VAL A 613 -17.72 25.42 -50.22
CA VAL A 613 -18.48 26.62 -49.86
C VAL A 613 -17.52 27.79 -49.69
N ALA A 614 -17.82 28.90 -50.37
CA ALA A 614 -17.07 30.15 -50.28
C ALA A 614 -16.94 30.65 -48.83
N ALA A 615 -15.83 31.33 -48.52
CA ALA A 615 -15.70 32.06 -47.27
C ALA A 615 -16.71 33.22 -47.20
N VAL A 616 -17.30 33.45 -46.02
CA VAL A 616 -18.04 34.70 -45.75
C VAL A 616 -16.99 35.81 -45.59
N PRO A 617 -17.03 36.90 -46.38
CA PRO A 617 -16.09 37.99 -46.26
C PRO A 617 -16.11 38.60 -44.84
N ILE A 618 -14.93 38.87 -44.30
CA ILE A 618 -14.78 39.68 -43.08
C ILE A 618 -14.61 41.12 -43.55
N ASN A 619 -15.68 41.91 -43.44
CA ASN A 619 -15.58 43.33 -43.72
C ASN A 619 -14.73 43.99 -42.62
N PRO A 620 -13.67 44.74 -42.96
CA PRO A 620 -12.92 45.51 -41.98
C PRO A 620 -13.87 46.53 -41.35
N ILE A 621 -13.91 46.58 -40.01
CA ILE A 621 -14.53 47.70 -39.32
C ILE A 621 -13.60 48.89 -39.56
N GLU A 622 -14.06 49.88 -40.33
CA GLU A 622 -13.43 51.20 -40.30
C GLU A 622 -13.56 51.73 -38.87
N LEU A 623 -12.49 51.59 -38.10
CA LEU A 623 -12.31 52.36 -36.87
C LEU A 623 -12.30 53.83 -37.28
N GLN A 624 -13.45 54.49 -37.18
CA GLN A 624 -13.49 55.95 -37.12
C GLN A 624 -12.73 56.33 -35.85
N LEU A 625 -11.45 56.64 -36.01
CA LEU A 625 -10.69 57.41 -35.05
C LEU A 625 -11.35 58.80 -35.01
N THR A 626 -12.32 58.99 -34.13
CA THR A 626 -12.69 60.33 -33.67
C THR A 626 -11.44 60.93 -33.03
N GLN A 627 -10.90 61.96 -33.69
CA GLN A 627 -9.80 62.80 -33.20
C GLN A 627 -10.17 63.53 -31.90
#